data_AF-A0A7D5MI25-F1
#
_entry.id   AF-A0A7D5MI25-F1
#
_cell.length_a   1.000
_cell.length_b   1.000
_cell.length_c   1.000
_cell.angle_alpha   90.00
_cell.angle_beta   90.00
_cell.angle_gamma   90.00
#
_symmetry.space_group_name_H-M   'P 1'
#
loop_
_entity.id
_entity.type
_entity.pdbx_description
1 polymer ?
#
loop_
_entity_poly.entity_id
_entity_poly.type
_entity_poly.pdbx_seq_one_letter_code
_entity_poly.pdbx_strand_id
1 'polypeptide(L)'
;MVRGGSGLSKALSGLIRIQGGAIVKRCKVTSIGRRDDGVFTLEVADGKHFCAGKVISAIHPSSLLQLLPEKVYGPDIGTESRH
;
A
#
# COMPACT_ATOMS: atom_id res chain seq x y z
N MET A 1 -7.80 -2.37 33.90
CA MET A 1 -7.44 -1.96 32.52
C MET A 1 -7.48 -3.18 31.61
N VAL A 2 -8.44 -3.25 30.69
CA VAL A 2 -8.60 -4.40 29.78
C VAL A 2 -7.48 -4.36 28.74
N ARG A 3 -6.57 -5.34 28.76
CA ARG A 3 -5.54 -5.57 27.72
C ARG A 3 -6.14 -6.08 26.39
N GLY A 4 -7.34 -5.64 26.02
CA GLY A 4 -8.18 -6.24 24.98
C GLY A 4 -7.60 -6.12 23.56
N GLY A 5 -7.00 -4.98 23.23
CA GLY A 5 -6.46 -4.74 21.87
C GLY A 5 -5.26 -5.63 21.50
N SER A 6 -4.43 -6.00 22.49
CA SER A 6 -3.27 -6.88 22.26
C SER A 6 -3.69 -8.33 22.00
N GLY A 7 -4.76 -8.80 22.67
CA GLY A 7 -5.32 -10.14 22.44
C GLY A 7 -5.88 -10.28 21.03
N LEU A 8 -6.69 -9.32 20.59
CA LEU A 8 -7.32 -9.35 19.26
C LEU A 8 -6.29 -9.29 18.13
N SER A 9 -5.33 -8.36 18.20
CA SER A 9 -4.29 -8.23 17.18
C SER A 9 -3.42 -9.49 17.07
N LYS A 10 -3.14 -10.17 18.19
CA LYS A 10 -2.42 -11.45 18.20
C LYS A 10 -3.23 -12.57 17.55
N ALA A 11 -4.52 -12.66 17.86
CA ALA A 11 -5.41 -13.67 17.27
C ALA A 11 -5.54 -13.48 15.74
N LEU A 12 -5.76 -12.25 15.28
CA LEU A 12 -5.81 -11.91 13.85
C LEU A 12 -4.49 -12.24 13.15
N SER A 13 -3.36 -11.91 13.78
CA SER A 13 -2.03 -12.24 13.25
C SER A 13 -1.80 -13.75 13.12
N GLY A 14 -2.40 -14.55 14.02
CA GLY A 14 -2.38 -16.01 13.92
C GLY A 14 -3.21 -16.51 12.75
N LEU A 15 -4.44 -16.01 12.61
CA LEU A 15 -5.36 -16.39 11.54
C LEU A 15 -4.77 -16.11 10.14
N ILE A 16 -4.18 -14.92 9.94
CA ILE A 16 -3.54 -14.55 8.66
C ILE A 16 -2.51 -15.61 8.25
N ARG A 17 -1.66 -16.04 9.20
CA ARG A 17 -0.62 -17.04 8.93
C ARG A 17 -1.19 -18.43 8.65
N ILE A 18 -2.21 -18.85 9.40
CA ILE A 18 -2.86 -20.15 9.20
C ILE A 18 -3.48 -20.25 7.80
N GLN A 19 -4.00 -19.14 7.28
CA GLN A 19 -4.58 -19.06 5.94
C GLN A 19 -3.53 -18.82 4.83
N GLY A 20 -2.24 -18.97 5.13
CA GLY A 20 -1.14 -18.82 4.16
C GLY A 20 -0.70 -17.38 3.90
N GLY A 21 -1.25 -16.40 4.62
CA GLY A 21 -0.82 -15.01 4.55
C GLY A 21 0.50 -14.75 5.29
N ALA A 22 1.23 -13.74 4.84
CA ALA A 22 2.49 -13.31 5.46
C ALA A 22 2.32 -11.98 6.20
N ILE A 23 2.97 -11.86 7.36
CA ILE A 23 3.09 -10.60 8.11
C ILE A 23 4.57 -10.26 8.19
N VAL A 24 4.97 -9.25 7.42
CA VAL A 24 6.35 -8.76 7.38
C VAL A 24 6.44 -7.52 8.25
N LYS A 25 7.40 -7.53 9.19
CA LYS A 25 7.69 -6.38 10.07
C LYS A 25 8.97 -5.69 9.63
N ARG A 26 9.16 -4.45 10.09
CA ARG A 26 10.34 -3.62 9.74
C ARG A 26 10.52 -3.44 8.22
N CYS A 27 9.39 -3.46 7.50
CA CYS A 27 9.33 -3.38 6.05
C CYS A 27 8.60 -2.08 5.69
N LYS A 28 9.33 -0.96 5.77
CA LYS A 28 8.76 0.36 5.51
C LYS A 28 8.61 0.54 4.00
N VAL A 29 7.39 0.70 3.53
CA VAL A 29 7.11 1.08 2.13
C VAL A 29 7.57 2.51 1.89
N THR A 30 8.28 2.73 0.78
CA THR A 30 8.84 4.01 0.37
C THR A 30 8.24 4.54 -0.92
N SER A 31 7.69 3.66 -1.76
CA SER A 31 7.05 4.03 -3.03
C SER A 31 5.99 3.00 -3.42
N ILE A 32 4.90 3.47 -4.04
CA ILE A 32 3.83 2.64 -4.61
C ILE A 32 3.63 3.05 -6.07
N GLY A 33 4.10 2.22 -6.99
CA GLY A 33 3.90 2.37 -8.42
C GLY A 33 2.78 1.49 -8.96
N ARG A 34 2.33 1.81 -10.18
CA ARG A 34 1.46 0.96 -10.98
C ARG A 34 2.09 0.74 -12.35
N ARG A 35 2.15 -0.51 -12.78
CA ARG A 35 2.64 -0.90 -14.11
C ARG A 35 1.50 -0.84 -15.13
N ASP A 36 1.87 -0.86 -16.41
CA ASP A 36 0.90 -0.78 -17.52
C ASP A 36 -0.05 -1.99 -17.58
N ASP A 37 0.38 -3.15 -17.07
CA ASP A 37 -0.43 -4.36 -16.91
C ASP A 37 -1.45 -4.28 -15.75
N GLY A 38 -1.48 -3.14 -15.05
CA GLY A 38 -2.38 -2.87 -13.94
C GLY A 38 -1.89 -3.39 -12.58
N VAL A 39 -0.73 -4.06 -12.51
CA VAL A 39 -0.14 -4.58 -11.27
C VAL A 39 0.50 -3.43 -10.47
N PHE A 40 0.26 -3.41 -9.16
CA PHE A 40 0.93 -2.51 -8.24
C PHE A 40 2.30 -3.06 -7.84
N THR A 41 3.27 -2.18 -7.76
CA THR A 41 4.62 -2.47 -7.26
C THR A 41 4.89 -1.61 -6.04
N LEU A 42 5.25 -2.23 -4.92
CA LEU A 42 5.62 -1.55 -3.68
C LEU A 42 7.12 -1.69 -3.47
N GLU A 43 7.81 -0.57 -3.35
CA GLU A 43 9.22 -0.53 -2.96
C GLU A 43 9.32 -0.32 -1.46
N VAL A 44 10.27 -1.01 -0.83
CA VAL A 44 10.51 -0.89 0.61
C VAL A 44 11.95 -0.49 0.89
N ALA A 45 12.17 0.12 2.05
CA ALA A 45 13.45 0.76 2.41
C ALA A 45 14.67 -0.17 2.40
N ASP A 46 14.48 -1.49 2.46
CA ASP A 46 15.56 -2.49 2.37
C ASP A 46 15.85 -2.94 0.92
N GLY A 47 15.28 -2.25 -0.07
CA GLY A 47 15.48 -2.51 -1.49
C GLY A 47 14.65 -3.68 -2.05
N LYS A 48 13.79 -4.30 -1.24
CA LYS A 48 12.85 -5.32 -1.74
C LYS A 48 11.69 -4.68 -2.49
N HIS A 49 11.07 -5.49 -3.33
CA HIS A 49 9.86 -5.14 -4.07
C HIS A 49 8.77 -6.17 -3.86
N PHE A 50 7.53 -5.71 -3.72
CA PHE A 50 6.34 -6.55 -3.67
C PHE A 50 5.40 -6.20 -4.82
N CYS A 51 4.86 -7.21 -5.49
CA CYS A 51 3.90 -7.05 -6.57
C CYS A 51 2.52 -7.55 -6.14
N ALA A 52 1.47 -6.81 -6.46
CA ALA A 52 0.10 -7.21 -6.13
C ALA A 52 -0.91 -6.67 -7.15
N GLY A 53 -1.95 -7.45 -7.44
CA GLY A 53 -3.06 -6.97 -8.28
C GLY A 53 -3.94 -5.92 -7.57
N LYS A 54 -3.90 -5.88 -6.23
CA LYS A 54 -4.64 -4.90 -5.41
C LYS A 54 -3.80 -4.51 -4.19
N VAL A 55 -3.96 -3.28 -3.74
CA VAL A 55 -3.32 -2.74 -2.53
C VAL A 55 -4.40 -2.17 -1.62
N ILE A 56 -4.38 -2.59 -0.35
CA ILE A 56 -5.24 -2.03 0.70
C ILE A 56 -4.33 -1.27 1.65
N SER A 57 -4.56 0.04 1.74
CA SER A 57 -3.80 0.91 2.65
C SER A 57 -4.58 1.15 3.92
N ALA A 58 -3.93 0.91 5.07
CA ALA A 58 -4.46 1.22 6.39
C ALA A 58 -3.64 2.33 7.10
N ILE A 59 -2.74 3.00 6.38
CA ILE A 59 -1.97 4.14 6.92
C ILE A 59 -2.77 5.44 6.78
N HIS A 60 -2.32 6.49 7.44
CA HIS A 60 -2.95 7.81 7.32
C HIS A 60 -2.95 8.29 5.85
N PRO A 61 -4.05 8.87 5.34
CA PRO A 61 -4.16 9.28 3.93
C PRO A 61 -3.03 10.21 3.47
N SER A 62 -2.61 11.18 4.28
CA SER A 62 -1.49 12.06 3.91
C SER A 62 -0.17 11.31 3.71
N SER A 63 0.09 10.28 4.52
CA SER A 63 1.27 9.42 4.35
C SER A 63 1.15 8.56 3.10
N LEU A 64 -0.06 8.11 2.75
CA LEU A 64 -0.29 7.39 1.50
C LEU A 64 -0.02 8.27 0.27
N LEU A 65 -0.49 9.52 0.28
CA LEU A 65 -0.27 10.47 -0.83
C LEU A 65 1.22 10.69 -1.13
N GLN A 66 2.06 10.69 -0.09
CA GLN A 66 3.51 10.84 -0.22
C GLN A 66 4.21 9.61 -0.84
N LEU A 67 3.56 8.44 -0.86
CA LEU A 67 4.11 7.22 -1.45
C LEU A 67 3.69 7.03 -2.92
N LEU A 68 2.69 7.78 -3.38
CA LEU A 68 2.20 7.71 -4.75
C LEU A 68 3.06 8.58 -5.67
N PRO A 69 3.22 8.21 -6.95
CA PRO A 69 3.92 9.06 -7.90
C PRO A 69 3.18 10.39 -8.06
N GLU A 70 3.93 11.49 -8.19
CA GLU A 70 3.40 12.86 -8.27
C GLU A 70 2.33 13.05 -9.36
N LYS A 71 2.35 12.19 -10.38
CA LYS A 71 1.48 12.26 -11.56
C LYS A 71 0.05 11.72 -11.36
N VAL A 72 -0.30 11.19 -10.18
CA VAL A 72 -1.64 10.62 -9.92
C VAL A 72 -2.69 11.71 -9.64
N TYR A 73 -2.27 12.96 -9.41
CA TYR A 73 -3.15 14.09 -9.13
C TYR A 73 -2.95 15.24 -10.12
N GLY A 74 -3.19 14.97 -11.41
CA GLY A 74 -3.49 16.01 -12.39
C GLY A 74 -4.96 15.88 -12.79
N PRO A 75 -5.75 16.97 -12.84
CA PRO A 75 -7.02 16.90 -13.56
C PRO A 75 -6.69 16.55 -15.01
N ASP A 76 -7.37 15.57 -15.58
CA ASP A 76 -7.46 15.36 -17.03
C ASP A 76 -8.17 16.58 -17.65
N ILE A 77 -7.50 17.73 -17.68
CA ILE A 77 -7.92 18.83 -18.55
C ILE A 77 -7.45 18.47 -19.95
N GLY A 78 -8.35 17.79 -20.67
CA GLY A 78 -8.25 17.70 -22.12
C GLY A 78 -8.09 19.10 -22.68
N THR A 79 -6.89 19.39 -23.19
CA THR A 79 -6.65 20.53 -24.06
C THR A 79 -7.40 20.28 -25.37
N GLU A 80 -8.68 20.66 -25.40
CA GLU A 80 -9.34 20.95 -26.67
C GLU A 80 -8.66 22.19 -27.27
N SER A 81 -7.64 21.96 -28.09
CA SER A 81 -7.20 22.93 -29.10
C SER A 81 -8.35 23.17 -30.07
N ARG A 82 -9.03 24.31 -29.93
CA ARG A 82 -9.81 24.88 -31.03
C ARG A 82 -8.94 25.93 -31.73
N HIS A 83 -8.56 25.58 -32.95
CA HIS A 83 -8.19 26.52 -34.00
C HIS A 83 -9.38 27.37 -34.42
#